data_AF-A0A561EX73-F1
#
_entry.id   AF-A0A561EX73-F1
#
_cell.length_a   1.000
_cell.length_b   1.000
_cell.length_c   1.000
_cell.angle_alpha   90.00
_cell.angle_beta   90.00
_cell.angle_gamma   90.00
#
_symmetry.space_group_name_H-M   'P 1'
#
loop_
_entity.id
_entity.type
_entity.pdbx_description
1 polymer ?
#
loop_
_entity_poly.entity_id
_entity_poly.type
_entity_poly.pdbx_seq_one_letter_code
_entity_poly.pdbx_strand_id
1 'polypeptide(L)' 'MTEPTPTGHPAVDAALARLEELDGAETGVHVAVYEDVHQRLADTLAALDDQ' A
#
# COMPACT_ATOMS: atom_id res chain seq x y z
N MET A 1 -0.25 0.79 -17.17
CA MET A 1 0.46 1.45 -16.06
C MET A 1 1.78 0.70 -15.85
N THR A 2 2.86 1.39 -15.53
CA THR A 2 4.15 0.73 -15.21
C THR A 2 4.09 0.25 -13.77
N GLU A 3 4.37 -1.03 -13.56
CA GLU A 3 4.49 -1.65 -12.23
C GLU A 3 5.48 -0.87 -11.34
N PRO A 4 5.16 -0.63 -10.05
CA PRO A 4 6.04 0.11 -9.16
C PRO A 4 7.32 -0.70 -8.90
N THR A 5 8.47 -0.04 -9.05
CA THR A 5 9.75 -0.63 -8.68
C THR A 5 9.72 -1.05 -7.20
N PRO A 6 10.05 -2.30 -6.85
CA PRO A 6 10.00 -2.76 -5.47
C PRO A 6 10.92 -1.91 -4.58
N THR A 7 10.39 -1.52 -3.44
CA THR A 7 11.06 -0.68 -2.45
C THR A 7 12.10 -1.47 -1.64
N GLY A 8 12.03 -2.81 -1.68
CA GLY A 8 12.86 -3.70 -0.89
C GLY A 8 12.32 -3.91 0.52
N HIS A 9 11.17 -3.31 0.86
CA HIS A 9 10.48 -3.56 2.11
C HIS A 9 9.20 -4.36 1.87
N PRO A 10 9.13 -5.64 2.32
CA PRO A 10 8.01 -6.53 2.00
C PRO A 10 6.62 -5.99 2.37
N ALA A 11 6.52 -5.23 3.48
CA ALA A 11 5.26 -4.64 3.92
C ALA A 11 4.78 -3.51 2.99
N VAL A 12 5.73 -2.67 2.54
CA VAL A 12 5.45 -1.58 1.59
C VAL A 12 5.14 -2.14 0.21
N ASP A 13 5.90 -3.13 -0.25
CA ASP A 13 5.69 -3.77 -1.56
C ASP A 13 4.32 -4.47 -1.64
N ALA A 14 3.91 -5.14 -0.56
CA ALA A 14 2.57 -5.75 -0.46
C ALA A 14 1.44 -4.70 -0.47
N ALA A 15 1.65 -3.54 0.16
CA ALA A 15 0.68 -2.45 0.15
C ALA A 15 0.55 -1.81 -1.25
N LEU A 16 1.68 -1.67 -1.97
CA LEU A 16 1.68 -1.16 -3.35
C LEU A 16 0.99 -2.12 -4.32
N ALA A 17 1.24 -3.43 -4.22
CA ALA A 17 0.54 -4.43 -5.03
C ALA A 17 -0.98 -4.38 -4.83
N ARG A 18 -1.44 -4.12 -3.60
CA ARG A 18 -2.87 -3.97 -3.28
C ARG A 18 -3.49 -2.70 -3.86
N LEU A 19 -2.71 -1.63 -4.05
CA LEU A 19 -3.16 -0.46 -4.80
C LEU A 19 -3.30 -0.76 -6.30
N GLU A 20 -2.46 -1.61 -6.87
CA GLU A 20 -2.59 -2.02 -8.28
C GLU A 20 -3.88 -2.81 -8.54
N GLU A 21 -4.37 -3.58 -7.56
CA GLU A 21 -5.66 -4.28 -7.63
C GLU A 21 -6.87 -3.33 -7.76
N LEU A 22 -6.70 -2.02 -7.45
CA LEU A 22 -7.74 -1.02 -7.64
C LEU A 22 -7.86 -0.52 -9.08
N ASP A 23 -6.93 -0.86 -9.98
CA ASP A 23 -7.02 -0.47 -11.38
C ASP A 23 -8.29 -1.05 -12.00
N GLY A 24 -9.20 -0.18 -12.47
CA GLY A 24 -10.51 -0.57 -12.98
C GLY A 24 -11.58 -0.91 -11.93
N ALA A 25 -11.28 -0.81 -10.62
CA ALA A 25 -12.28 -0.98 -9.57
C ALA A 25 -13.21 0.24 -9.45
N GLU A 26 -14.44 0.05 -8.96
CA GLU A 26 -15.35 1.16 -8.68
C GLU A 26 -14.81 2.08 -7.57
N THR A 27 -15.01 3.39 -7.73
CA THR A 27 -14.48 4.41 -6.80
C THR A 27 -14.97 4.24 -5.36
N GLY A 28 -16.12 3.58 -5.16
CA GLY A 28 -16.64 3.26 -3.82
C GLY A 28 -15.76 2.26 -3.04
N VAL A 29 -15.03 1.39 -3.76
CA VAL A 29 -14.10 0.42 -3.16
C VAL A 29 -12.73 1.05 -2.85
N HIS A 30 -12.37 2.12 -3.57
CA HIS A 30 -11.05 2.75 -3.45
C HIS A 30 -10.80 3.29 -2.04
N VAL A 31 -11.82 3.88 -1.40
CA VAL A 31 -11.66 4.50 -0.07
C VAL A 31 -11.15 3.50 0.96
N ALA A 32 -11.80 2.35 1.08
CA ALA A 32 -11.42 1.33 2.06
C ALA A 32 -10.00 0.77 1.80
N VAL A 33 -9.60 0.67 0.54
CA VAL A 33 -8.26 0.18 0.18
C VAL A 33 -7.19 1.25 0.41
N TYR A 34 -7.47 2.52 0.13
CA TYR A 34 -6.57 3.61 0.47
C TYR A 34 -6.34 3.73 1.98
N GLU A 35 -7.39 3.55 2.78
CA GLU A 35 -7.29 3.55 4.25
C GLU A 35 -6.43 2.38 4.76
N ASP A 36 -6.67 1.15 4.27
CA ASP A 36 -5.87 -0.04 4.62
C ASP A 36 -4.40 0.13 4.23
N VAL A 37 -4.12 0.68 3.04
CA VAL A 37 -2.76 0.93 2.58
C VAL A 37 -2.08 2.02 3.41
N HIS A 38 -2.77 3.13 3.71
CA HIS A 38 -2.22 4.17 4.57
C HIS A 38 -1.87 3.65 5.95
N GLN A 39 -2.75 2.84 6.56
CA GLN A 39 -2.49 2.28 7.88
C GLN A 39 -1.26 1.38 7.88
N ARG A 40 -1.15 0.47 6.90
CA ARG A 40 0.02 -0.43 6.79
C ARG A 40 1.33 0.30 6.59
N LEU A 41 1.32 1.36 5.78
CA LEU A 41 2.51 2.19 5.57
C LEU A 41 2.88 2.94 6.86
N ALA A 42 1.90 3.49 7.56
CA ALA A 42 2.12 4.16 8.85
C ALA A 42 2.67 3.19 9.91
N ASP A 43 2.10 1.99 10.03
CA ASP A 43 2.55 0.96 10.97
C ASP A 43 3.99 0.52 10.65
N THR A 44 4.30 0.38 9.37
CA THR A 44 5.65 0.02 8.90
C THR A 44 6.67 1.10 9.25
N LEU A 45 6.32 2.38 9.02
CA LEU A 45 7.18 3.51 9.39
C LEU A 45 7.36 3.61 10.91
N ALA A 46 6.30 3.42 11.70
CA ALA A 46 6.38 3.42 13.14
C ALA A 46 7.28 2.30 13.68
N ALA A 47 7.21 1.10 13.08
CA ALA A 47 8.08 -0.02 13.45
C ALA A 47 9.56 0.24 13.12
N LEU A 48 9.85 1.00 12.07
CA LEU A 48 11.21 1.42 11.73
C LEU A 48 11.74 2.53 12.65
N ASP A 49 10.87 3.40 13.16
CA ASP A 49 11.23 4.50 14.07
C ASP A 49 11.64 3.99 15.46
N ASP A 50 11.09 2.84 15.88
CA ASP A 50 11.38 2.17 17.15
C ASP A 50 12.62 1.23 17.09
N GLN A 51 13.35 1.21 15.96
CA GLN A 51 14.50 0.32 15.71
C GLN A 51 15.87 0.89 16.10
#